data_AF-A0A8U0M893-F1
#
_entry.id   AF-A0A8U0M893-F1
#
_cell.length_a   1.000
_cell.length_b   1.000
_cell.length_c   1.000
_cell.angle_alpha   90.00
_cell.angle_beta   90.00
_cell.angle_gamma   90.00
#
_symmetry.space_group_name_H-M   'P 1'
#
loop_
_entity.id
_entity.type
_entity.pdbx_description
1 polymer ?
#
loop_
_entity_poly.entity_id
_entity_poly.type
_entity_poly.pdbx_seq_one_letter_code
_entity_poly.pdbx_strand_id
1 'polypeptide(L)'
;MAKPVQPPGRQLIKRMSTRTKWLLLAPVSLLLVGAGLCVFSEAAHAKQMGAPFRQWFLWGTYSLILFNGGLSLFGQAVRFRVQIDYRRFVRRELKKVSRERPRQKRKTSPNRGEAS
;
A
#
# COMPACT_ATOMS: atom_id res chain seq x y z
N MET A 1 26.94 -32.09 -16.02
CA MET A 1 25.62 -31.74 -15.45
C MET A 1 25.50 -30.22 -15.36
N ALA A 2 24.73 -29.59 -16.25
CA ALA A 2 24.64 -28.13 -16.32
C ALA A 2 23.69 -27.58 -15.23
N LYS A 3 24.22 -26.79 -14.30
CA LYS A 3 23.43 -26.03 -13.31
C LYS A 3 22.59 -24.98 -14.05
N PRO A 4 21.27 -24.86 -13.80
CA PRO A 4 20.48 -23.80 -14.42
C PRO A 4 20.89 -22.44 -13.86
N VAL A 5 21.29 -21.54 -14.76
CA VAL A 5 21.64 -20.13 -14.48
C VAL A 5 20.41 -19.43 -13.92
N GLN A 6 20.45 -19.06 -12.65
CA GLN A 6 19.41 -18.24 -12.04
C GLN A 6 19.58 -16.79 -12.50
N PRO A 7 18.54 -16.13 -13.05
CA PRO A 7 18.66 -14.77 -13.52
C PRO A 7 19.01 -13.82 -12.36
N PRO A 8 20.01 -12.93 -12.55
CA PRO A 8 20.64 -12.10 -11.52
C PRO A 8 19.76 -10.94 -11.00
N GLY A 9 18.44 -11.00 -11.20
CA GLY A 9 17.49 -9.99 -10.70
C GLY A 9 16.85 -10.33 -9.36
N ARG A 10 17.12 -11.52 -8.79
CA ARG A 10 16.33 -12.04 -7.65
C ARG A 10 16.83 -11.62 -6.27
N GLN A 11 18.03 -11.07 -6.18
CA GLN A 11 18.68 -10.77 -4.89
C GLN A 11 18.50 -9.32 -4.43
N LEU A 12 18.04 -8.41 -5.29
CA LEU A 12 17.93 -6.99 -4.95
C LEU A 12 16.70 -6.66 -4.08
N ILE A 13 15.69 -7.53 -4.03
CA ILE A 13 14.50 -7.31 -3.19
C ILE A 13 14.64 -8.06 -1.86
N LYS A 14 15.83 -7.97 -1.26
CA LYS A 14 16.05 -8.28 0.15
C LYS A 14 16.42 -6.98 0.82
N ARG A 15 15.46 -6.33 1.47
CA ARG A 15 15.66 -5.64 2.75
C ARG A 15 14.35 -5.08 3.33
N MET A 16 14.04 -5.61 4.52
CA MET A 16 13.31 -5.03 5.66
C MET A 16 11.78 -4.87 5.60
N SER A 17 11.18 -4.96 6.80
CA SER A 17 9.74 -4.96 7.12
C SER A 17 9.04 -3.66 6.74
N THR A 18 8.84 -3.44 5.44
CA THR A 18 7.99 -2.36 4.93
C THR A 18 6.53 -2.59 5.38
N ARG A 19 6.10 -3.84 5.52
CA ARG A 19 4.72 -4.21 5.89
C ARG A 19 4.24 -3.59 7.20
N THR A 20 5.07 -3.57 8.26
CA THR A 20 4.65 -3.04 9.56
C THR A 20 4.54 -1.51 9.54
N LYS A 21 5.46 -0.81 8.84
CA LYS A 21 5.39 0.65 8.67
C LYS A 21 4.12 1.08 7.95
N TRP A 22 3.66 0.34 6.94
CA TRP A 22 2.40 0.63 6.21
C TRP A 22 1.14 0.25 6.97
N LEU A 23 1.16 -0.88 7.68
CA LEU A 23 0.04 -1.33 8.49
C LEU A 23 -0.26 -0.39 9.66
N LEU A 24 0.74 0.32 10.18
CA LEU A 24 0.55 1.35 11.20
C LEU A 24 0.16 2.70 10.60
N LEU A 25 0.67 3.06 9.42
CA LEU A 25 0.39 4.38 8.82
C LEU A 25 -1.10 4.57 8.46
N ALA A 26 -1.78 3.50 8.02
CA ALA A 26 -3.20 3.55 7.71
C ALA A 26 -4.11 3.86 8.93
N PRO A 27 -4.07 3.09 10.04
CA PRO A 27 -4.84 3.43 11.24
C PRO A 27 -4.36 4.72 11.89
N VAL A 28 -3.06 5.03 11.87
CA VAL A 28 -2.54 6.30 12.43
C VAL A 28 -3.09 7.51 11.69
N SER A 29 -3.10 7.50 10.36
CA SER A 29 -3.69 8.60 9.57
C SER A 29 -5.20 8.70 9.77
N LEU A 30 -5.92 7.58 9.90
CA LEU A 30 -7.35 7.57 10.20
C LEU A 30 -7.65 8.14 11.60
N LEU A 31 -6.84 7.79 12.60
CA LEU A 31 -6.92 8.36 13.95
C LEU A 31 -6.61 9.86 13.94
N LEU A 32 -5.64 10.31 13.14
CA LEU A 32 -5.30 11.74 13.00
C LEU A 32 -6.46 12.55 12.39
N VAL A 33 -7.12 11.98 11.38
CA VAL A 33 -8.33 12.56 10.76
C VAL A 33 -9.47 12.62 11.77
N GLY A 34 -9.72 11.55 12.53
CA GLY A 34 -10.72 11.51 13.59
C GLY A 34 -10.43 12.50 14.72
N ALA A 35 -9.18 12.61 15.15
CA ALA A 35 -8.74 13.59 16.14
C ALA A 35 -8.96 15.03 15.63
N GLY A 36 -8.66 15.31 14.36
CA GLY A 36 -8.99 16.60 13.73
C GLY A 36 -10.49 16.92 13.77
N LEU A 37 -11.36 15.93 13.52
CA LEU A 37 -12.82 16.10 13.61
C LEU A 37 -13.31 16.35 15.05
N CYS A 38 -12.72 15.70 16.04
CA CYS A 38 -13.01 15.97 17.45
C CYS A 38 -12.63 17.42 17.83
N VAL A 39 -11.41 17.84 17.48
CA VAL A 39 -10.92 19.21 17.72
C VAL A 39 -11.79 20.24 16.98
N PHE A 40 -12.26 19.92 15.77
CA PHE A 40 -13.19 20.77 15.03
C PHE A 40 -14.55 20.89 15.74
N SER A 41 -15.09 19.78 16.25
CA SER A 41 -16.34 19.77 17.01
C SER A 41 -16.23 20.62 18.29
N GLU A 42 -15.10 20.53 18.98
CA GLU A 42 -14.82 21.29 20.20
C GLU A 42 -14.65 22.79 19.91
N ALA A 43 -14.00 23.14 18.80
CA ALA A 43 -13.91 24.51 18.32
C ALA A 43 -15.29 25.08 17.94
N ALA A 44 -16.15 24.27 17.30
CA ALA A 44 -17.52 24.64 16.97
C ALA A 44 -18.40 24.82 18.21
N HIS A 45 -18.17 24.03 19.26
CA HIS A 45 -18.89 24.15 20.53
C HIS A 45 -18.43 25.38 21.32
N ALA A 46 -17.12 25.65 21.38
CA ALA A 46 -16.57 26.88 21.95
C ALA A 46 -17.07 28.12 21.20
N LYS A 47 -17.28 27.97 19.89
CA LYS A 47 -17.89 28.99 19.05
C LYS A 47 -19.30 29.36 19.50
N GLN A 48 -20.12 28.36 19.80
CA GLN A 48 -21.51 28.55 20.22
C GLN A 48 -21.63 29.10 21.65
N MET A 49 -20.65 28.84 22.52
CA MET A 49 -20.63 29.36 23.90
C MET A 49 -20.12 30.80 24.04
N GLY A 50 -19.87 31.51 22.94
CA GLY A 50 -19.43 32.92 22.98
C GLY A 50 -17.94 33.13 23.28
N ALA A 51 -17.10 32.10 23.07
CA ALA A 51 -15.65 32.23 23.23
C ALA A 51 -15.05 33.25 22.23
N PRO A 52 -13.94 33.93 22.58
CA PRO A 52 -13.34 34.95 21.73
C PRO A 52 -13.01 34.43 20.33
N PHE A 53 -13.30 35.24 19.30
CA PHE A 53 -13.14 34.89 17.88
C PHE A 53 -11.72 34.40 17.50
N ARG A 54 -10.70 34.72 18.29
CA ARG A 54 -9.35 34.17 18.06
C ARG A 54 -9.23 32.70 18.47
N GLN A 55 -9.86 32.32 19.58
CA GLN A 55 -9.75 30.97 20.15
C GLN A 55 -10.42 29.92 19.24
N TRP A 56 -11.72 30.08 18.95
CA TRP A 56 -12.48 29.14 18.11
C TRP A 56 -11.87 28.99 16.68
N PHE A 57 -11.17 30.03 16.18
CA PHE A 57 -10.65 30.13 14.83
C PHE A 57 -9.28 29.49 14.76
N LEU A 58 -8.40 29.74 15.73
CA LEU A 58 -7.12 29.02 15.82
C LEU A 58 -7.35 27.51 15.97
N TRP A 59 -8.30 27.10 16.83
CA TRP A 59 -8.63 25.70 17.04
C TRP A 59 -9.24 25.06 15.77
N GLY A 60 -10.12 25.77 15.06
CA GLY A 60 -10.65 25.32 13.77
C GLY A 60 -9.60 25.27 12.65
N THR A 61 -8.64 26.21 12.63
CA THR A 61 -7.55 26.21 11.64
C THR A 61 -6.58 25.06 11.93
N TYR A 62 -6.27 24.83 13.20
CA TYR A 62 -5.47 23.70 13.66
C TYR A 62 -6.11 22.35 13.30
N SER A 63 -7.42 22.24 13.47
CA SER A 63 -8.16 21.04 13.05
C SER A 63 -8.10 20.82 11.53
N LEU A 64 -8.18 21.90 10.74
CA LEU A 64 -8.05 21.85 9.28
C LEU A 64 -6.67 21.35 8.84
N ILE A 65 -5.61 21.79 9.53
CA ILE A 65 -4.23 21.35 9.29
C ILE A 65 -4.08 19.88 9.63
N LEU A 66 -4.62 19.43 10.78
CA LEU A 66 -4.61 18.02 11.17
C LEU A 66 -5.40 17.15 10.19
N PHE A 67 -6.55 17.62 9.74
CA PHE A 67 -7.40 16.90 8.78
C PHE A 67 -6.73 16.78 7.41
N ASN A 68 -6.21 17.89 6.86
CA ASN A 68 -5.52 17.89 5.56
C ASN A 68 -4.20 17.11 5.62
N GLY A 69 -3.44 17.27 6.71
CA GLY A 69 -2.22 16.50 6.94
C GLY A 69 -2.51 15.00 7.08
N GLY A 70 -3.56 14.64 7.82
CA GLY A 70 -4.07 13.29 7.95
C GLY A 70 -4.50 12.68 6.61
N LEU A 71 -5.23 13.43 5.77
CA LEU A 71 -5.63 13.01 4.43
C LEU A 71 -4.42 12.76 3.51
N SER A 72 -3.43 13.65 3.56
CA SER A 72 -2.22 13.53 2.73
C SER A 72 -1.39 12.29 3.12
N LEU A 73 -1.24 12.05 4.42
CA LEU A 73 -0.62 10.84 4.96
C LEU A 73 -1.43 9.57 4.62
N PHE A 74 -2.76 9.65 4.70
CA PHE A 74 -3.65 8.56 4.30
C PHE A 74 -3.50 8.22 2.81
N GLY A 75 -3.41 9.22 1.94
CA GLY A 75 -3.18 9.03 0.50
C GLY A 75 -1.88 8.27 0.22
N GLN A 76 -0.80 8.62 0.92
CA GLN A 76 0.46 7.87 0.83
C GLN A 76 0.30 6.44 1.39
N ALA A 77 -0.37 6.28 2.55
CA ALA A 77 -0.68 5.01 3.19
C ALA A 77 -1.38 4.03 2.24
N VAL A 78 -2.43 4.51 1.56
CA VAL A 78 -3.21 3.73 0.60
C VAL A 78 -2.38 3.36 -0.62
N ARG A 79 -1.65 4.31 -1.22
CA ARG A 79 -0.88 4.07 -2.45
C ARG A 79 0.12 2.93 -2.29
N PHE A 80 0.82 2.89 -1.17
CA PHE A 80 1.76 1.81 -0.89
C PHE A 80 1.09 0.50 -0.52
N ARG A 81 -0.06 0.52 0.17
CA ARG A 81 -0.84 -0.71 0.40
C ARG A 81 -1.26 -1.34 -0.92
N VAL A 82 -1.78 -0.54 -1.84
CA VAL A 82 -2.12 -0.95 -3.21
C VAL A 82 -0.89 -1.49 -3.94
N GLN A 83 0.26 -0.81 -3.85
CA GLN A 83 1.49 -1.27 -4.50
C GLN A 83 1.99 -2.62 -3.94
N ILE A 84 1.86 -2.85 -2.62
CA ILE A 84 2.20 -4.13 -1.98
C ILE A 84 1.27 -5.25 -2.45
N ASP A 85 -0.04 -4.99 -2.52
CA ASP A 85 -1.02 -5.98 -2.95
C ASP A 85 -0.90 -6.31 -4.44
N TYR A 86 -0.66 -5.29 -5.28
CA TYR A 86 -0.34 -5.47 -6.69
C TYR A 86 0.92 -6.31 -6.89
N ARG A 87 2.02 -6.02 -6.15
CA ARG A 87 3.25 -6.84 -6.20
C ARG A 87 3.03 -8.28 -5.73
N ARG A 88 2.08 -8.54 -4.81
CA ARG A 88 1.70 -9.90 -4.39
C ARG A 88 0.93 -10.62 -5.49
N PHE A 89 -0.02 -9.93 -6.14
CA PHE A 89 -0.79 -10.46 -7.25
C PHE A 89 0.10 -10.82 -8.44
N VAL A 90 0.93 -9.88 -8.91
CA VAL A 90 1.86 -10.10 -10.03
C VAL A 90 2.84 -11.25 -9.76
N ARG A 91 3.35 -11.40 -8.53
CA ARG A 91 4.20 -12.55 -8.17
C ARG A 91 3.49 -13.89 -8.30
N ARG A 92 2.20 -13.97 -7.99
CA ARG A 92 1.42 -15.21 -8.14
C ARG A 92 1.19 -15.53 -9.61
N GLU A 93 0.85 -14.53 -10.41
CA GLU A 93 0.64 -14.69 -11.85
C GLU A 93 1.93 -15.08 -12.58
N LEU A 94 3.06 -14.42 -12.30
CA LEU A 94 4.36 -14.82 -12.86
C LEU A 94 4.74 -16.26 -12.47
N LYS A 95 4.40 -16.72 -11.26
CA LYS A 95 4.65 -18.10 -10.82
C LYS A 95 3.77 -19.12 -11.56
N LYS A 96 2.53 -18.77 -11.90
CA LYS A 96 1.66 -19.59 -12.76
C LYS A 96 2.21 -19.67 -14.17
N VAL A 97 2.51 -18.53 -14.80
CA VAL A 97 3.09 -18.46 -16.16
C VAL A 97 4.39 -19.26 -16.25
N SER A 98 5.26 -19.17 -15.23
CA SER A 98 6.50 -19.95 -15.19
C SER A 98 6.29 -21.46 -15.03
N ARG A 99 5.19 -21.91 -14.40
CA ARG A 99 4.86 -23.35 -14.26
C ARG A 99 4.14 -23.89 -15.50
N GLU A 100 3.36 -23.06 -16.17
CA GLU A 100 2.63 -23.38 -17.41
C GLU A 100 3.59 -23.53 -18.60
N ARG A 101 4.58 -22.64 -18.75
CA ARG A 101 5.56 -22.67 -19.86
C ARG A 101 6.25 -24.03 -20.11
N PRO A 102 6.82 -24.74 -19.11
CA PRO A 102 7.45 -26.04 -19.34
C PRO A 102 6.44 -27.16 -19.66
N ARG A 103 5.20 -27.07 -19.15
CA ARG A 103 4.14 -28.05 -19.45
C ARG A 103 3.62 -27.91 -20.87
N GLN A 104 3.46 -26.69 -21.36
CA GLN A 104 3.04 -26.43 -22.73
C GLN A 104 4.10 -26.90 -23.74
N LYS A 105 5.38 -26.58 -23.48
CA LYS A 105 6.51 -26.99 -24.35
C LYS A 105 6.66 -28.53 -24.46
N ARG A 106 6.29 -29.27 -23.41
CA ARG A 106 6.29 -30.74 -23.38
C ARG A 106 5.08 -31.36 -24.08
N LYS A 107 3.94 -30.66 -24.15
CA LYS A 107 2.75 -31.09 -24.92
C LYS A 107 2.85 -30.77 -26.41
N THR A 108 3.56 -29.69 -26.77
CA THR A 108 3.74 -29.25 -28.17
C THR A 108 4.99 -29.79 -28.83
N SER A 109 5.76 -30.67 -28.18
CA SER A 109 6.76 -31.50 -28.88
C SER A 109 6.04 -32.79 -29.27
N PRO A 110 5.46 -32.87 -30.47
CA PRO A 110 4.82 -34.09 -30.92
C PRO A 110 5.94 -35.10 -31.17
N ASN A 111 5.59 -36.36 -31.03
CA ASN A 111 6.41 -37.53 -31.30
C ASN A 111 6.97 -37.47 -32.74
N ARG A 112 8.08 -36.75 -32.96
CA ARG A 112 8.84 -36.74 -34.22
C ARG A 112 9.82 -37.91 -34.20
N GLY A 113 9.28 -39.11 -34.07
CA GLY A 113 10.05 -40.35 -33.91
C GLY A 113 9.39 -41.62 -34.46
N GLU A 114 8.14 -41.58 -34.93
CA GLU A 114 7.48 -42.75 -35.53
C GLU A 114 7.40 -42.59 -37.04
N ALA A 115 8.55 -42.52 -37.71
CA ALA A 115 8.67 -42.67 -39.16
C ALA A 115 10.12 -43.01 -39.52
N SER A 116 10.54 -44.24 -39.25
CA SER A 116 11.67 -44.92 -39.91
C SER A 116 11.57 -46.41 -39.65
#